data_AF-A0A2G6E0S9-F1
#
_entry.id   AF-A0A2G6E0S9-F1
#
_cell.length_a   1.000
_cell.length_b   1.000
_cell.length_c   1.000
_cell.angle_alpha   90.00
_cell.angle_beta   90.00
_cell.angle_gamma   90.00
#
_symmetry.space_group_name_H-M   'P 1'
#
loop_
_entity.id
_entity.type
_entity.pdbx_description
1 polymer ?
#
loop_
_entity_poly.entity_id
_entity_poly.type
_entity_poly.pdbx_seq_one_letter_code
_entity_poly.pdbx_strand_id
1 'polypeptide(L)'
;MLEVLYEVLINGTAYVLSSVFLLHLYRRKEKLVFAWWTATVPAAFIALLILYSEYSLHLTRQVNGVLAGLALLGFVLTLPSLKNRQVRKGAHEELITLSLISVFFLLGVQGWTHIFRAAMFLIKLGRQSVGGIDQQLLARWLGLSVGLLLLLLTADLIYRYFGRLDKKADRVVFLALFIIFIKNLIEFFYGLLILKLYDPGDFAYEIIIMQMNYPQGVLLLLLGGGLIIAFFALIRIKLPVPRESDNPAQRRMAKSFAVKKRNANRRVMASLVLVLALGSVGHIYVNTEHEIRPSTEIMLDAEGAFTVNKEDLEDGHIHRFNWKTPNGVNLVFWFIKKRENNYGVVFDGCEICGPAGYLEKGEDVICIECNVMMNRNTIGLKGGCNPIPIKNVIDTPESLTVRAEDLLFQEPFFQGRGVQE
;
A
#
# COMPACT_ATOMS: atom_id res chain seq x y z
N MET A 1 -5.37 -10.72 -8.52
CA MET A 1 -3.97 -10.58 -9.00
C MET A 1 -3.48 -9.13 -8.94
N LEU A 2 -4.13 -8.20 -9.64
CA LEU A 2 -3.67 -6.81 -9.78
C LEU A 2 -3.52 -6.07 -8.45
N GLU A 3 -4.45 -6.26 -7.50
CA GLU A 3 -4.38 -5.66 -6.16
C GLU A 3 -3.08 -6.03 -5.41
N VAL A 4 -2.75 -7.32 -5.35
CA VAL A 4 -1.53 -7.79 -4.67
C VAL A 4 -0.28 -7.38 -5.43
N LEU A 5 -0.32 -7.43 -6.77
CA LEU A 5 0.78 -6.98 -7.62
C LEU A 5 1.07 -5.49 -7.37
N TYR A 6 0.03 -4.66 -7.31
CA TYR A 6 0.10 -3.24 -7.01
C TYR A 6 0.75 -2.98 -5.65
N GLU A 7 0.25 -3.62 -4.60
CA GLU A 7 0.78 -3.48 -3.23
C GLU A 7 2.27 -3.83 -3.15
N VAL A 8 2.69 -4.91 -3.82
CA VAL A 8 4.09 -5.34 -3.85
C VAL A 8 4.95 -4.36 -4.64
N LEU A 9 4.51 -3.94 -5.82
CA LEU A 9 5.27 -3.00 -6.64
C LEU A 9 5.40 -1.64 -5.94
N ILE A 10 4.33 -1.09 -5.37
CA ILE A 10 4.36 0.24 -4.76
C ILE A 10 5.24 0.25 -3.52
N ASN A 11 4.99 -0.67 -2.60
CA ASN A 11 5.69 -0.67 -1.32
C ASN A 11 7.11 -1.25 -1.43
N GLY A 12 7.32 -2.22 -2.32
CA GLY A 12 8.61 -2.87 -2.53
C GLY A 12 9.60 -2.01 -3.33
N THR A 13 9.14 -1.17 -4.25
CA THR A 13 10.05 -0.40 -5.12
C THR A 13 10.90 0.60 -4.35
N ALA A 14 10.33 1.32 -3.38
CA ALA A 14 11.08 2.28 -2.57
C ALA A 14 12.25 1.61 -1.81
N TYR A 15 11.98 0.45 -1.20
CA TYR A 15 12.99 -0.34 -0.49
C TYR A 15 14.10 -0.84 -1.44
N VAL A 16 13.70 -1.40 -2.57
CA VAL A 16 14.60 -1.97 -3.57
C VAL A 16 15.49 -0.88 -4.19
N LEU A 17 14.92 0.26 -4.58
CA LEU A 17 15.67 1.39 -5.12
C LEU A 17 16.67 1.93 -4.10
N SER A 18 16.24 2.13 -2.85
CA SER A 18 17.13 2.59 -1.78
C SER A 18 18.29 1.62 -1.56
N SER A 19 18.02 0.32 -1.59
CA SER A 19 19.05 -0.72 -1.46
C SER A 19 20.06 -0.65 -2.61
N VAL A 20 19.58 -0.54 -3.85
CA VAL A 20 20.43 -0.44 -5.05
C VAL A 20 21.27 0.83 -5.03
N PHE A 21 20.70 1.96 -4.60
CA PHE A 21 21.36 3.25 -4.46
C PHE A 21 22.48 3.24 -3.43
N LEU A 22 22.22 2.67 -2.26
CA LEU A 22 23.25 2.50 -1.24
C LEU A 22 24.35 1.56 -1.71
N LEU A 23 24.01 0.42 -2.32
CA LEU A 23 25.01 -0.48 -2.92
C LEU A 23 25.84 0.20 -4.03
N HIS A 24 25.26 1.15 -4.77
CA HIS A 24 25.98 1.93 -5.77
C HIS A 24 26.96 2.95 -5.18
N LEU A 25 26.55 3.72 -4.16
CA LEU A 25 27.43 4.70 -3.50
C LEU A 25 28.63 4.04 -2.81
N TYR A 26 28.45 2.81 -2.35
CA TYR A 26 29.41 2.10 -1.50
C TYR A 26 30.17 0.97 -2.18
N ARG A 27 30.06 0.90 -3.51
CA ARG A 27 30.53 -0.11 -4.47
C ARG A 27 32.04 -0.42 -4.50
N ARG A 28 32.78 -0.13 -3.43
CA ARG A 28 34.24 -0.31 -3.34
C ARG A 28 34.71 -1.25 -2.23
N LYS A 29 33.83 -1.88 -1.41
CA LYS A 29 34.28 -2.77 -0.33
C LYS A 29 33.37 -4.00 -0.17
N GLU A 30 33.95 -5.20 -0.22
CA GLU A 30 33.29 -6.50 0.02
C GLU A 30 32.55 -6.55 1.38
N LYS A 31 33.03 -5.78 2.36
CA LYS A 31 32.41 -5.58 3.67
C LYS A 31 30.95 -5.09 3.62
N LEU A 32 30.50 -4.50 2.52
CA LEU A 32 29.13 -4.00 2.40
C LEU A 32 28.09 -5.04 1.99
N VAL A 33 28.47 -6.08 1.27
CA VAL A 33 27.55 -7.21 1.01
C VAL A 33 27.26 -7.92 2.32
N PHE A 34 28.28 -8.06 3.17
CA PHE A 34 28.14 -8.54 4.54
C PHE A 34 27.24 -7.60 5.36
N ALA A 35 27.52 -6.28 5.35
CA ALA A 35 26.71 -5.27 6.02
C ALA A 35 25.22 -5.33 5.62
N TRP A 36 24.93 -5.51 4.33
CA TRP A 36 23.58 -5.66 3.81
C TRP A 36 22.90 -6.90 4.39
N TRP A 37 23.54 -8.08 4.31
CA TRP A 37 22.99 -9.31 4.90
C TRP A 37 22.79 -9.22 6.42
N THR A 38 23.74 -8.61 7.15
CA THR A 38 23.62 -8.40 8.59
C THR A 38 22.51 -7.41 8.97
N ALA A 39 22.05 -6.57 8.04
CA ALA A 39 20.98 -5.63 8.26
C ALA A 39 19.62 -6.19 7.84
N THR A 40 19.54 -6.87 6.69
CA THR A 40 18.27 -7.32 6.12
C THR A 40 17.67 -8.51 6.84
N VAL A 41 18.48 -9.44 7.36
CA VAL A 41 17.98 -10.63 8.08
C VAL A 41 17.35 -10.24 9.42
N PRO A 42 18.01 -9.45 10.29
CA PRO A 42 17.37 -8.94 11.51
C PRO A 42 16.16 -8.05 11.21
N ALA A 43 16.20 -7.27 10.12
CA ALA A 43 15.09 -6.42 9.71
C ALA A 43 13.84 -7.24 9.36
N ALA A 44 14.01 -8.35 8.65
CA ALA A 44 12.92 -9.27 8.36
C ALA A 44 12.34 -9.90 9.66
N PHE A 45 13.20 -10.27 10.61
CA PHE A 45 12.74 -10.79 11.90
C PHE A 45 11.94 -9.76 12.69
N ILE A 46 12.42 -8.52 12.77
CA ILE A 46 11.72 -7.39 13.40
C ILE A 46 10.40 -7.11 12.67
N ALA A 47 10.38 -7.16 11.34
CA ALA A 47 9.15 -6.99 10.56
C ALA A 47 8.09 -8.06 10.90
N LEU A 48 8.50 -9.31 11.13
CA LEU A 48 7.59 -10.36 11.60
C LEU A 48 7.08 -10.10 13.01
N LEU A 49 7.93 -9.62 13.92
CA LEU A 49 7.51 -9.24 15.28
C LEU A 49 6.51 -8.08 15.26
N ILE A 50 6.72 -7.10 14.38
CA ILE A 50 5.77 -6.00 14.16
C ILE A 50 4.44 -6.54 13.66
N LEU A 51 4.44 -7.43 12.66
CA LEU A 51 3.18 -8.00 12.18
C LEU A 51 2.49 -8.87 13.22
N TYR A 52 3.25 -9.57 14.04
CA TYR A 52 2.71 -10.31 15.17
C TYR A 52 2.06 -9.35 16.19
N SER A 53 2.68 -8.20 16.49
CA SER A 53 2.09 -7.19 17.37
C SER A 53 0.89 -6.48 16.74
N GLU A 54 0.89 -6.21 15.44
CA GLU A 54 -0.29 -5.71 14.72
C GLU A 54 -1.46 -6.68 14.82
N TYR A 55 -1.18 -7.98 14.68
CA TYR A 55 -2.18 -9.04 14.74
C TYR A 55 -2.71 -9.29 16.17
N SER A 56 -1.84 -9.22 17.18
CA SER A 56 -2.18 -9.55 18.57
C SER A 56 -2.59 -8.35 19.43
N LEU A 57 -2.11 -7.14 19.09
CA LEU A 57 -2.26 -5.93 19.91
C LEU A 57 -2.97 -4.77 19.18
N HIS A 58 -3.36 -4.95 17.90
CA HIS A 58 -4.02 -3.92 17.08
C HIS A 58 -3.26 -2.58 16.97
N LEU A 59 -1.92 -2.59 17.07
CA LEU A 59 -1.07 -1.39 17.09
C LEU A 59 -0.64 -0.89 15.69
N THR A 60 -1.51 -0.98 14.68
CA THR A 60 -1.16 -0.98 13.24
C THR A 60 -0.48 0.27 12.67
N ARG A 61 -0.67 1.46 13.25
CA ARG A 61 -0.12 2.71 12.66
C ARG A 61 0.98 3.39 13.48
N GLN A 62 1.02 3.16 14.80
CA GLN A 62 1.97 3.80 15.71
C GLN A 62 3.41 3.28 15.53
N VAL A 63 3.54 2.00 15.18
CA VAL A 63 4.84 1.32 15.07
C VAL A 63 5.64 1.81 13.84
N ASN A 64 4.98 2.08 12.72
CA ASN A 64 5.65 2.53 11.49
C ASN A 64 6.30 3.91 11.65
N GLY A 65 5.65 4.82 12.37
CA GLY A 65 6.22 6.14 12.66
C GLY A 65 7.45 6.06 13.54
N VAL A 66 7.42 5.30 14.65
CA VAL A 66 8.59 5.11 15.53
C VAL A 66 9.77 4.51 14.76
N LEU A 67 9.53 3.53 13.89
CA LEU A 67 10.56 2.93 13.04
C LEU A 67 11.12 3.94 12.02
N ALA A 68 10.27 4.80 11.45
CA ALA A 68 10.70 5.88 10.57
C ALA A 68 11.53 6.96 11.30
N GLY A 69 11.30 7.16 12.61
CA GLY A 69 12.13 8.02 13.47
C GLY A 69 13.53 7.45 13.72
N LEU A 70 13.60 6.16 14.05
CA LEU A 70 14.87 5.43 14.19
C LEU A 70 15.63 5.40 12.85
N ALA A 71 14.91 5.14 11.75
CA ALA A 71 15.09 5.71 10.40
C ALA A 71 16.11 6.82 10.26
N LEU A 72 15.59 7.95 10.70
CA LEU A 72 16.09 9.27 10.48
C LEU A 72 17.34 9.55 11.30
N LEU A 73 17.33 9.10 12.55
CA LEU A 73 18.49 9.15 13.43
C LEU A 73 19.70 8.46 12.79
N GLY A 74 19.51 7.25 12.24
CA GLY A 74 20.56 6.54 11.51
C GLY A 74 21.10 7.35 10.33
N PHE A 75 20.22 7.91 9.49
CA PHE A 75 20.61 8.70 8.33
C PHE A 75 21.33 10.01 8.68
N VAL A 76 20.83 10.78 9.65
CA VAL A 76 21.45 12.05 10.09
C VAL A 76 22.87 11.81 10.61
N LEU A 77 23.11 10.71 11.31
CA LEU A 77 24.44 10.32 11.78
C LEU A 77 25.40 9.95 10.63
N THR A 78 24.91 9.57 9.44
CA THR A 78 25.75 9.31 8.24
C THR A 78 26.18 10.57 7.49
N LEU A 79 25.44 11.68 7.59
CA LEU A 79 25.58 12.86 6.72
C LEU A 79 26.96 13.54 6.78
N PRO A 80 27.59 13.74 7.96
CA PRO A 80 28.92 14.35 8.06
C PRO A 80 29.99 13.56 7.29
N SER A 81 29.81 12.25 7.18
CA SER A 81 30.76 11.33 6.56
C SER A 81 30.74 11.33 5.03
N LEU A 82 29.67 11.83 4.41
CA LEU A 82 29.56 11.97 2.96
C LEU A 82 30.36 13.17 2.43
N LYS A 83 30.61 14.17 3.28
CA LYS A 83 31.23 15.45 2.89
C LYS A 83 32.76 15.42 2.92
N ASN A 84 33.38 14.53 3.69
CA ASN A 84 34.82 14.59 3.95
C ASN A 84 35.59 13.30 3.58
N ARG A 85 36.13 13.27 2.33
CA ARG A 85 36.85 12.10 1.78
C ARG A 85 38.19 11.80 2.47
N GLN A 86 38.78 12.75 3.19
CA GLN A 86 40.08 12.60 3.85
C GLN A 86 40.02 11.89 5.21
N VAL A 87 38.84 11.74 5.82
CA VAL A 87 38.65 11.19 7.18
C VAL A 87 38.55 9.64 7.18
N ARG A 88 38.89 8.99 6.07
CA ARG A 88 38.76 7.53 5.83
C ARG A 88 39.86 6.67 6.48
N LYS A 89 40.18 6.87 7.77
CA LYS A 89 41.02 5.93 8.53
C LYS A 89 40.42 5.63 9.91
N GLY A 90 40.46 4.35 10.30
CA GLY A 90 40.07 3.88 11.63
C GLY A 90 38.56 3.99 11.94
N ALA A 91 38.24 4.45 13.15
CA ALA A 91 36.89 4.47 13.73
C ALA A 91 35.81 5.17 12.87
N HIS A 92 36.18 6.16 12.05
CA HIS A 92 35.22 6.81 11.15
C HIS A 92 34.71 5.88 10.05
N GLU A 93 35.48 4.90 9.60
CA GLU A 93 35.02 3.91 8.63
C GLU A 93 34.02 2.92 9.25
N GLU A 94 34.22 2.57 10.51
CA GLU A 94 33.30 1.71 11.28
C GLU A 94 31.99 2.44 11.57
N LEU A 95 32.03 3.70 12.00
CA LEU A 95 30.86 4.56 12.18
C LEU A 95 30.04 4.72 10.89
N ILE A 96 30.71 4.90 9.75
CA ILE A 96 30.05 4.94 8.43
C ILE A 96 29.38 3.60 8.10
N THR A 97 30.08 2.50 8.37
CA THR A 97 29.54 1.16 8.10
C THR A 97 28.34 0.87 8.99
N LEU A 98 28.42 1.22 10.28
CA LEU A 98 27.34 1.04 11.25
C LEU A 98 26.11 1.88 10.88
N SER A 99 26.31 3.13 10.50
CA SER A 99 25.23 4.03 10.13
C SER A 99 24.55 3.63 8.81
N LEU A 100 25.29 3.03 7.87
CA LEU A 100 24.69 2.38 6.70
C LEU A 100 23.93 1.11 7.05
N ILE A 101 24.48 0.26 7.92
CA ILE A 101 23.79 -0.93 8.43
C ILE A 101 22.46 -0.51 9.06
N SER A 102 22.43 0.56 9.84
CA SER A 102 21.21 1.11 10.41
C SER A 102 20.22 1.54 9.34
N VAL A 103 20.65 2.33 8.35
CA VAL A 103 19.77 2.76 7.24
C VAL A 103 19.22 1.54 6.46
N PHE A 104 20.07 0.56 6.14
CA PHE A 104 19.65 -0.68 5.48
C PHE A 104 18.70 -1.51 6.34
N PHE A 105 18.95 -1.60 7.64
CA PHE A 105 18.14 -2.35 8.59
C PHE A 105 16.75 -1.73 8.64
N LEU A 106 16.66 -0.42 8.78
CA LEU A 106 15.39 0.27 8.97
C LEU A 106 14.55 0.35 7.68
N LEU A 107 15.17 0.63 6.53
CA LEU A 107 14.51 0.48 5.22
C LEU A 107 14.11 -0.98 4.97
N GLY A 108 14.93 -1.92 5.43
CA GLY A 108 14.64 -3.35 5.45
C GLY A 108 13.39 -3.66 6.23
N VAL A 109 13.24 -3.10 7.44
CA VAL A 109 12.07 -3.33 8.29
C VAL A 109 10.83 -2.85 7.56
N GLN A 110 10.85 -1.63 7.01
CA GLN A 110 9.73 -1.09 6.23
C GLN A 110 9.40 -1.97 5.01
N GLY A 111 10.40 -2.34 4.20
CA GLY A 111 10.18 -3.17 3.01
C GLY A 111 9.62 -4.55 3.36
N TRP A 112 10.19 -5.20 4.37
CA TRP A 112 9.77 -6.52 4.82
C TRP A 112 8.40 -6.51 5.49
N THR A 113 8.02 -5.47 6.26
CA THR A 113 6.68 -5.39 6.86
C THR A 113 5.60 -5.36 5.79
N HIS A 114 5.79 -4.61 4.70
CA HIS A 114 4.82 -4.59 3.59
C HIS A 114 4.74 -5.93 2.86
N ILE A 115 5.88 -6.55 2.53
CA ILE A 115 5.91 -7.86 1.86
C ILE A 115 5.24 -8.92 2.72
N PHE A 116 5.56 -8.97 4.01
CA PHE A 116 4.97 -9.93 4.92
C PHE A 116 3.51 -9.63 5.22
N ARG A 117 3.06 -8.37 5.23
CA ARG A 117 1.64 -8.03 5.36
C ARG A 117 0.84 -8.58 4.17
N ALA A 118 1.35 -8.42 2.95
CA ALA A 118 0.77 -9.03 1.76
C ALA A 118 0.74 -10.56 1.85
N ALA A 119 1.84 -11.20 2.26
CA ALA A 119 1.89 -12.66 2.44
C ALA A 119 0.91 -13.16 3.53
N MET A 120 0.84 -12.49 4.68
CA MET A 120 -0.06 -12.82 5.78
C MET A 120 -1.52 -12.67 5.38
N PHE A 121 -1.86 -11.64 4.59
CA PHE A 121 -3.20 -11.48 4.02
C PHE A 121 -3.60 -12.69 3.16
N LEU A 122 -2.69 -13.19 2.31
CA LEU A 122 -2.94 -14.38 1.50
C LEU A 122 -3.06 -15.67 2.34
N ILE A 123 -2.23 -15.82 3.37
CA ILE A 123 -2.32 -16.96 4.29
C ILE A 123 -3.66 -16.94 5.04
N LYS A 124 -4.12 -15.77 5.47
CA LYS A 124 -5.42 -15.62 6.15
C LYS A 124 -6.57 -16.01 5.22
N LEU A 125 -6.58 -15.50 3.99
CA LEU A 125 -7.57 -15.87 2.97
C LEU A 125 -7.57 -17.38 2.69
N GLY A 126 -6.39 -17.98 2.53
CA GLY A 126 -6.26 -19.42 2.30
C GLY A 126 -6.69 -20.30 3.48
N ARG A 127 -6.61 -19.79 4.73
CA ARG A 127 -7.15 -20.49 5.91
C ARG A 127 -8.68 -20.38 6.01
N GLN A 128 -9.26 -19.34 5.43
CA GLN A 128 -10.71 -19.09 5.45
C GLN A 128 -11.44 -19.76 4.27
N SER A 129 -10.73 -20.21 3.24
CA SER A 129 -11.33 -20.95 2.12
C SER A 129 -11.65 -22.39 2.52
N VAL A 130 -12.94 -22.72 2.64
CA VAL A 130 -13.45 -24.02 3.11
C VAL A 130 -13.32 -25.14 2.05
N GLY A 131 -12.90 -24.83 0.81
CA GLY A 131 -12.91 -25.75 -0.34
C GLY A 131 -11.57 -26.03 -1.04
N GLY A 132 -10.43 -25.59 -0.49
CA GLY A 132 -9.11 -25.72 -1.15
C GLY A 132 -8.65 -24.43 -1.84
N ILE A 133 -7.66 -24.53 -2.74
CA ILE A 133 -7.07 -23.36 -3.43
C ILE A 133 -8.05 -22.82 -4.48
N ASP A 134 -8.75 -21.74 -4.13
CA ASP A 134 -9.60 -20.99 -5.05
C ASP A 134 -8.78 -20.31 -6.18
N GLN A 135 -9.39 -20.16 -7.36
CA GLN A 135 -8.81 -19.47 -8.52
C GLN A 135 -8.39 -18.04 -8.18
N GLN A 136 -9.16 -17.33 -7.35
CA GLN A 136 -8.79 -15.99 -6.92
C GLN A 136 -7.55 -16.00 -6.01
N LEU A 137 -7.47 -16.96 -5.10
CA LEU A 137 -6.30 -17.12 -4.20
C LEU A 137 -5.03 -17.41 -5.01
N LEU A 138 -5.12 -18.30 -6.01
CA LEU A 138 -4.00 -18.58 -6.93
C LEU A 138 -3.58 -17.32 -7.70
N ALA A 139 -4.54 -16.57 -8.23
CA ALA A 139 -4.27 -15.33 -8.95
C ALA A 139 -3.61 -14.27 -8.05
N ARG A 140 -3.94 -14.23 -6.75
CA ARG A 140 -3.31 -13.34 -5.77
C ARG A 140 -1.87 -13.77 -5.44
N TRP A 141 -1.61 -15.07 -5.26
CA TRP A 141 -0.24 -15.60 -5.12
C TRP A 141 0.64 -15.32 -6.34
N LEU A 142 0.09 -15.50 -7.55
CA LEU A 142 0.78 -15.12 -8.78
C LEU A 142 1.12 -13.63 -8.81
N GLY A 143 0.21 -12.76 -8.35
CA GLY A 143 0.47 -11.33 -8.22
C GLY A 143 1.67 -11.02 -7.33
N LEU A 144 1.77 -11.68 -6.17
CA LEU A 144 2.92 -11.56 -5.26
C LEU A 144 4.22 -12.02 -5.92
N SER A 145 4.24 -13.23 -6.50
CA SER A 145 5.43 -13.80 -7.12
C SER A 145 5.93 -12.98 -8.31
N VAL A 146 5.02 -12.55 -9.20
CA VAL A 146 5.33 -11.72 -10.35
C VAL A 146 5.84 -10.34 -9.90
N GLY A 147 5.19 -9.73 -8.91
CA GLY A 147 5.62 -8.45 -8.34
C GLY A 147 7.04 -8.50 -7.79
N LEU A 148 7.35 -9.50 -6.97
CA LEU A 148 8.69 -9.70 -6.41
C LEU A 148 9.73 -9.94 -7.50
N LEU A 149 9.43 -10.78 -8.48
CA LEU A 149 10.32 -11.05 -9.60
C LEU A 149 10.63 -9.77 -10.40
N LEU A 150 9.60 -8.98 -10.73
CA LEU A 150 9.76 -7.72 -11.46
C LEU A 150 10.61 -6.71 -10.69
N LEU A 151 10.41 -6.62 -9.37
CA LEU A 151 11.23 -5.76 -8.50
C LEU A 151 12.69 -6.17 -8.53
N LEU A 152 13.00 -7.46 -8.33
CA LEU A 152 14.38 -7.96 -8.31
C LEU A 152 15.09 -7.77 -9.65
N LEU A 153 14.40 -8.03 -10.76
CA LEU A 153 14.95 -7.81 -12.10
C LEU A 153 15.20 -6.32 -12.37
N THR A 154 14.26 -5.46 -11.98
CA THR A 154 14.42 -4.01 -12.12
C THR A 154 15.59 -3.51 -11.26
N ALA A 155 15.73 -4.02 -10.04
CA ALA A 155 16.84 -3.73 -9.14
C ALA A 155 18.20 -4.04 -9.77
N ASP A 156 18.37 -5.26 -10.30
CA ASP A 156 19.61 -5.73 -10.92
C ASP A 156 19.96 -4.87 -12.14
N LEU A 157 18.98 -4.54 -12.98
CA LEU A 157 19.18 -3.69 -14.14
C LEU A 157 19.64 -2.28 -13.73
N ILE A 158 18.99 -1.68 -12.74
CA ILE A 158 19.35 -0.35 -12.20
C ILE A 158 20.75 -0.39 -11.57
N TYR A 159 21.05 -1.40 -10.76
CA TYR A 159 22.36 -1.57 -10.13
C TYR A 159 23.49 -1.65 -11.16
N ARG A 160 23.32 -2.51 -12.18
CA ARG A 160 24.27 -2.65 -13.29
C ARG A 160 24.35 -1.38 -14.13
N TYR A 161 23.31 -0.57 -14.17
CA TYR A 161 23.27 0.68 -14.92
C TYR A 161 24.03 1.80 -14.24
N PHE A 162 23.75 2.06 -12.95
CA PHE A 162 24.47 3.05 -12.14
C PHE A 162 25.95 2.70 -12.01
N GLY A 163 26.24 1.43 -11.75
CA GLY A 163 27.03 0.63 -12.69
C GLY A 163 28.16 1.29 -13.51
N ARG A 164 27.72 2.01 -14.51
CA ARG A 164 28.48 2.45 -15.68
C ARG A 164 28.46 3.97 -15.82
N LEU A 165 27.85 4.68 -14.88
CA LEU A 165 27.75 6.13 -14.88
C LEU A 165 28.96 6.78 -14.17
N ASP A 166 29.24 8.02 -14.55
CA ASP A 166 30.28 8.87 -13.94
C ASP A 166 29.83 9.41 -12.56
N LYS A 167 30.73 10.06 -11.81
CA LYS A 167 30.51 10.73 -10.51
C LYS A 167 29.30 11.67 -10.46
N LYS A 168 28.78 12.11 -11.61
CA LYS A 168 27.52 12.88 -11.68
C LYS A 168 26.30 12.03 -11.27
N ALA A 169 26.36 10.71 -11.41
CA ALA A 169 25.32 9.80 -10.96
C ALA A 169 25.23 9.71 -9.44
N ASP A 170 26.33 9.87 -8.71
CA ASP A 170 26.32 9.93 -7.24
C ASP A 170 25.38 11.04 -6.74
N ARG A 171 25.33 12.19 -7.45
CA ARG A 171 24.43 13.31 -7.10
C ARG A 171 22.95 12.97 -7.32
N VAL A 172 22.65 12.25 -8.40
CA VAL A 172 21.29 11.76 -8.68
C VAL A 172 20.86 10.78 -7.60
N VAL A 173 21.72 9.83 -7.28
CA VAL A 173 21.45 8.82 -6.27
C VAL A 173 21.26 9.47 -4.90
N PHE A 174 22.08 10.47 -4.55
CA PHE A 174 21.92 11.23 -3.32
C PHE A 174 20.59 12.00 -3.27
N LEU A 175 20.19 12.65 -4.35
CA LEU A 175 18.88 13.33 -4.44
C LEU A 175 17.72 12.34 -4.25
N ALA A 176 17.79 11.16 -4.87
CA ALA A 176 16.77 10.13 -4.71
C ALA A 176 16.66 9.64 -3.26
N LEU A 177 17.80 9.38 -2.60
CA LEU A 177 17.83 9.02 -1.18
C LEU A 177 17.32 10.16 -0.28
N PHE A 178 17.59 11.42 -0.62
CA PHE A 178 17.08 12.58 0.11
C PHE A 178 15.56 12.70 0.02
N ILE A 179 14.97 12.45 -1.15
CA ILE A 179 13.50 12.41 -1.31
C ILE A 179 12.90 11.32 -0.41
N ILE A 180 13.50 10.13 -0.37
CA ILE A 180 13.07 9.02 0.49
C ILE A 180 13.20 9.39 1.98
N PHE A 181 14.26 10.10 2.34
CA PHE A 181 14.44 10.62 3.70
C PHE A 181 13.33 11.58 4.11
N ILE A 182 12.96 12.53 3.24
CA ILE A 182 11.85 13.46 3.52
C ILE A 182 10.52 12.72 3.68
N LYS A 183 10.24 11.72 2.83
CA LYS A 183 9.06 10.86 3.00
C LYS A 183 9.03 10.21 4.39
N ASN A 184 10.12 9.58 4.80
CA ASN A 184 10.22 8.93 6.11
C ASN A 184 10.12 9.93 7.27
N LEU A 185 10.57 11.17 7.08
CA LEU A 185 10.40 12.24 8.07
C LEU A 185 8.93 12.56 8.32
N ILE A 186 8.16 12.68 7.23
CA ILE A 186 6.71 12.95 7.32
C ILE A 186 6.00 11.78 8.03
N GLU A 187 6.35 10.53 7.71
CA GLU A 187 5.81 9.34 8.37
C GLU A 187 6.14 9.27 9.87
N PHE A 188 7.34 9.70 10.26
CA PHE A 188 7.72 9.81 11.67
C PHE A 188 6.82 10.79 12.42
N PHE A 189 6.66 12.01 11.90
CA PHE A 189 5.80 13.03 12.52
C PHE A 189 4.32 12.62 12.54
N TYR A 190 3.86 11.93 11.50
CA TYR A 190 2.52 11.33 11.50
C TYR A 190 2.35 10.31 12.64
N GLY A 191 3.36 9.46 12.88
CA GLY A 191 3.34 8.54 14.02
C GLY A 191 3.26 9.25 15.37
N LEU A 192 4.01 10.33 15.55
CA LEU A 192 3.95 11.15 16.77
C LEU A 192 2.58 11.80 16.96
N LEU A 193 1.96 12.27 15.87
CA LEU A 193 0.60 12.80 15.87
C LEU A 193 -0.42 11.74 16.32
N ILE A 194 -0.37 10.53 15.77
CA ILE A 194 -1.28 9.43 16.19
C ILE A 194 -1.07 9.08 17.67
N LEU A 195 0.18 9.09 18.14
CA LEU A 195 0.51 8.85 19.54
C LEU A 195 0.14 10.02 20.46
N LYS A 196 -0.40 11.12 19.92
CA LYS A 196 -0.72 12.36 20.64
C LYS A 196 0.49 12.95 21.38
N LEU A 197 1.69 12.65 20.90
CA LEU A 197 2.96 13.19 21.44
C LEU A 197 3.36 14.50 20.76
N TYR A 198 2.69 14.84 19.67
CA TYR A 198 2.96 16.01 18.84
C TYR A 198 1.65 16.60 18.32
N ASP A 199 1.52 17.92 18.42
CA ASP A 199 0.42 18.69 17.86
C ASP A 199 0.97 19.59 16.74
N PRO A 200 0.76 19.27 15.45
CA PRO A 200 1.25 20.04 14.32
C PRO A 200 0.44 21.32 14.12
N GLY A 201 1.12 22.42 13.78
CA GLY A 201 0.42 23.59 13.20
C GLY A 201 -0.16 23.28 11.82
N ASP A 202 -1.11 24.09 11.36
CA ASP A 202 -1.91 23.88 10.14
C ASP A 202 -1.08 23.43 8.92
N PHE A 203 0.02 24.11 8.64
CA PHE A 203 0.90 23.78 7.51
C PHE A 203 1.51 22.36 7.61
N ALA A 204 1.96 21.95 8.80
CA ALA A 204 2.53 20.62 9.00
C ALA A 204 1.45 19.53 8.91
N TYR A 205 0.25 19.84 9.41
CA TYR A 205 -0.90 18.95 9.33
C TYR A 205 -1.33 18.70 7.87
N GLU A 206 -1.40 19.74 7.05
CA GLU A 206 -1.71 19.64 5.62
C GLU A 206 -0.69 18.77 4.86
N ILE A 207 0.61 18.96 5.11
CA ILE A 207 1.67 18.14 4.47
C ILE A 207 1.52 16.67 4.87
N ILE A 208 1.26 16.40 6.15
CA ILE A 208 1.08 15.05 6.66
C ILE A 208 -0.12 14.40 5.97
N ILE A 209 -1.28 15.05 5.94
CA ILE A 209 -2.48 14.52 5.27
C ILE A 209 -2.24 14.32 3.78
N MET A 210 -1.64 15.28 3.08
CA MET A 210 -1.34 15.18 1.66
C MET A 210 -0.51 13.92 1.37
N GLN A 211 0.57 13.69 2.14
CA GLN A 211 1.41 12.51 1.96
C GLN A 211 0.67 11.20 2.31
N MET A 212 -0.24 11.23 3.29
CA MET A 212 -1.04 10.06 3.67
C MET A 212 -2.15 9.74 2.66
N ASN A 213 -2.69 10.75 1.97
CA ASN A 213 -3.67 10.56 0.89
C ASN A 213 -3.02 10.11 -0.41
N TYR A 214 -1.75 10.47 -0.64
CA TYR A 214 -0.99 10.11 -1.83
C TYR A 214 0.33 9.39 -1.51
N PRO A 215 0.32 8.25 -0.80
CA PRO A 215 1.54 7.57 -0.37
C PRO A 215 2.43 7.13 -1.55
N GLN A 216 1.82 6.87 -2.70
CA GLN A 216 2.47 6.51 -3.96
C GLN A 216 3.15 7.68 -4.68
N GLY A 217 2.87 8.94 -4.31
CA GLY A 217 3.41 10.12 -5.01
C GLY A 217 4.94 10.16 -5.05
N VAL A 218 5.58 9.81 -3.93
CA VAL A 218 7.05 9.74 -3.83
C VAL A 218 7.62 8.67 -4.75
N LEU A 219 6.96 7.51 -4.85
CA LEU A 219 7.41 6.45 -5.75
C LEU A 219 7.35 6.90 -7.21
N LEU A 220 6.24 7.52 -7.62
CA LEU A 220 6.05 8.03 -8.97
C LEU A 220 7.12 9.08 -9.32
N LEU A 221 7.46 9.97 -8.39
CA LEU A 221 8.55 10.93 -8.54
C LEU A 221 9.90 10.26 -8.76
N LEU A 222 10.23 9.22 -7.98
CA LEU A 222 11.51 8.49 -8.11
C LEU A 222 11.60 7.72 -9.43
N LEU A 223 10.55 6.99 -9.80
CA LEU A 223 10.50 6.23 -11.04
C LEU A 223 10.48 7.15 -12.27
N GLY A 224 9.67 8.21 -12.25
CA GLY A 224 9.61 9.22 -13.30
C GLY A 224 10.93 9.98 -13.46
N GLY A 225 11.54 10.40 -12.35
CA GLY A 225 12.88 11.00 -12.36
C GLY A 225 13.93 10.04 -12.93
N GLY A 226 13.89 8.76 -12.54
CA GLY A 226 14.74 7.71 -13.09
C GLY A 226 14.59 7.54 -14.61
N LEU A 227 13.35 7.59 -15.12
CA LEU A 227 13.08 7.55 -16.56
C LEU A 227 13.67 8.75 -17.30
N ILE A 228 13.47 9.96 -16.78
CA ILE A 228 14.02 11.19 -17.36
C ILE A 228 15.55 11.09 -17.46
N ILE A 229 16.20 10.60 -16.41
CA ILE A 229 17.65 10.44 -16.36
C ILE A 229 18.12 9.37 -17.36
N ALA A 230 17.44 8.22 -17.41
CA ALA A 230 17.75 7.16 -18.37
C ALA A 230 17.56 7.64 -19.82
N PHE A 231 16.53 8.46 -20.09
CA PHE A 231 16.26 9.08 -21.38
C PHE A 231 17.36 10.08 -21.78
N PHE A 232 17.72 11.03 -20.91
CA PHE A 232 18.81 11.95 -21.20
C PHE A 232 20.15 11.24 -21.36
N ALA A 233 20.39 10.19 -20.58
CA ALA A 233 21.55 9.35 -20.77
C ALA A 233 21.53 8.68 -22.16
N LEU A 234 20.40 8.20 -22.68
CA LEU A 234 20.32 7.65 -24.05
C LEU A 234 20.82 8.65 -25.09
N ILE A 235 20.35 9.89 -24.99
CA ILE A 235 20.64 10.96 -25.97
C ILE A 235 22.08 11.45 -25.84
N ARG A 236 22.59 11.57 -24.60
CA ARG A 236 23.91 12.16 -24.31
C ARG A 236 25.04 11.14 -24.23
N ILE A 237 24.78 9.84 -24.47
CA ILE A 237 25.83 8.82 -24.48
C ILE A 237 26.86 9.15 -25.58
N LYS A 238 28.05 9.59 -25.16
CA LYS A 238 29.23 9.66 -26.02
C LYS A 238 29.62 8.23 -26.39
N LEU A 239 29.42 7.85 -27.64
CA LEU A 239 29.84 6.57 -28.18
C LEU A 239 31.23 6.71 -28.80
N PRO A 240 32.11 5.71 -28.67
CA PRO A 240 33.32 5.68 -29.48
C PRO A 240 32.91 5.63 -30.95
N VAL A 241 33.29 6.68 -31.68
CA VAL A 241 33.10 6.76 -33.14
C VAL A 241 34.27 6.02 -33.78
N PRO A 242 34.03 4.97 -34.59
CA PRO A 242 35.11 4.27 -35.28
C PRO A 242 35.88 5.24 -36.16
N ARG A 243 37.21 5.31 -36.00
CA ARG A 243 38.06 6.13 -36.87
C ARG A 243 38.28 5.42 -38.20
N GLU A 244 38.69 6.18 -39.21
CA GLU A 244 39.04 5.64 -40.52
C GLU A 244 40.34 4.81 -40.46
N SER A 245 41.24 5.17 -39.53
CA SER A 245 42.48 4.44 -39.23
C SER A 245 42.30 3.16 -38.41
N ASP A 246 41.10 2.86 -37.91
CA ASP A 246 40.89 1.72 -37.00
C ASP A 246 40.86 0.39 -37.77
N ASN A 247 41.53 -0.63 -37.24
CA ASN A 247 41.47 -1.96 -37.84
C ASN A 247 40.05 -2.59 -37.71
N PRO A 248 39.72 -3.62 -38.51
CA PRO A 248 38.39 -4.24 -38.48
C PRO A 248 37.98 -4.81 -37.11
N ALA A 249 38.93 -5.19 -36.25
CA ALA A 249 38.65 -5.67 -34.90
C ALA A 249 38.27 -4.52 -33.94
N GLN A 250 39.00 -3.41 -33.99
CA GLN A 250 38.74 -2.18 -33.22
C GLN A 250 37.39 -1.57 -33.58
N ARG A 251 37.05 -1.50 -34.88
CA ARG A 251 35.73 -1.04 -35.35
C ARG A 251 34.59 -1.93 -34.82
N ARG A 252 34.77 -3.25 -34.85
CA ARG A 252 33.81 -4.21 -34.28
C ARG A 252 33.66 -4.03 -32.77
N MET A 253 34.76 -3.82 -32.05
CA MET A 253 34.76 -3.60 -30.62
C MET A 253 34.00 -2.32 -30.24
N ALA A 254 34.28 -1.20 -30.90
CA ALA A 254 33.60 0.09 -30.69
C ALA A 254 32.09 -0.01 -30.94
N LYS A 255 31.68 -0.65 -32.05
CA LYS A 255 30.26 -0.90 -32.36
C LYS A 255 29.60 -1.79 -31.31
N SER A 256 30.27 -2.87 -30.89
CA SER A 256 29.73 -3.79 -29.88
C SER A 256 29.55 -3.10 -28.52
N PHE A 257 30.48 -2.25 -28.12
CA PHE A 257 30.41 -1.48 -26.89
C PHE A 257 29.23 -0.49 -26.93
N ALA A 258 29.07 0.21 -28.06
CA ALA A 258 27.97 1.14 -28.27
C ALA A 258 26.60 0.45 -28.19
N VAL A 259 26.44 -0.68 -28.88
CA VAL A 259 25.20 -1.47 -28.87
C VAL A 259 24.92 -1.99 -27.46
N LYS A 260 25.90 -2.56 -26.77
CA LYS A 260 25.74 -3.05 -25.39
C LYS A 260 25.28 -1.94 -24.43
N LYS A 261 25.87 -0.74 -24.53
CA LYS A 261 25.52 0.39 -23.66
C LYS A 261 24.11 0.92 -23.95
N ARG A 262 23.73 1.06 -25.23
CA ARG A 262 22.37 1.45 -25.63
C ARG A 262 21.33 0.42 -25.20
N ASN A 263 21.59 -0.87 -25.42
CA ASN A 263 20.68 -1.93 -25.03
C ASN A 263 20.52 -2.03 -23.50
N ALA A 264 21.60 -1.84 -22.73
CA ALA A 264 21.51 -1.78 -21.28
C ALA A 264 20.59 -0.64 -20.81
N ASN A 265 20.73 0.56 -21.39
CA ASN A 265 19.88 1.69 -21.04
C ASN A 265 18.42 1.48 -21.49
N ARG A 266 18.18 0.94 -22.70
CA ARG A 266 16.84 0.59 -23.18
C ARG A 266 16.16 -0.43 -22.28
N ARG A 267 16.89 -1.42 -21.75
CA ARG A 267 16.35 -2.40 -20.79
C ARG A 267 15.92 -1.75 -19.48
N VAL A 268 16.72 -0.83 -18.94
CA VAL A 268 16.37 -0.09 -17.71
C VAL A 268 15.15 0.80 -17.93
N MET A 269 15.08 1.51 -19.06
CA MET A 269 13.88 2.29 -19.37
C MET A 269 12.66 1.39 -19.53
N ALA A 270 12.78 0.28 -20.25
CA ALA A 270 11.68 -0.66 -20.43
C ALA A 270 11.19 -1.23 -19.09
N SER A 271 12.10 -1.58 -18.17
CA SER A 271 11.70 -2.05 -16.84
C SER A 271 11.03 -0.96 -16.01
N LEU A 272 11.55 0.27 -16.04
CA LEU A 272 10.95 1.40 -15.33
C LEU A 272 9.56 1.74 -15.87
N VAL A 273 9.38 1.77 -17.20
CA VAL A 273 8.08 1.96 -17.85
C VAL A 273 7.12 0.84 -17.47
N LEU A 274 7.58 -0.42 -17.46
CA LEU A 274 6.73 -1.56 -17.11
C LEU A 274 6.26 -1.49 -15.65
N VAL A 275 7.16 -1.20 -14.71
CA VAL A 275 6.80 -1.05 -13.29
C VAL A 275 5.85 0.12 -13.09
N LEU A 276 6.08 1.25 -13.75
CA LEU A 276 5.18 2.40 -13.72
C LEU A 276 3.81 2.06 -14.30
N ALA A 277 3.73 1.46 -15.48
CA ALA A 277 2.47 1.12 -16.13
C ALA A 277 1.65 0.13 -15.29
N LEU A 278 2.27 -0.94 -14.79
CA LEU A 278 1.60 -1.92 -13.92
C LEU A 278 1.19 -1.30 -12.58
N GLY A 279 2.04 -0.45 -12.00
CA GLY A 279 1.72 0.29 -10.78
C GLY A 279 0.54 1.26 -10.97
N SER A 280 0.49 1.99 -12.08
CA SER A 280 -0.61 2.90 -12.41
C SER A 280 -1.91 2.17 -12.71
N VAL A 281 -1.87 1.09 -13.51
CA VAL A 281 -3.07 0.26 -13.77
C VAL A 281 -3.56 -0.38 -12.46
N GLY A 282 -2.64 -0.86 -11.64
CA GLY A 282 -2.95 -1.40 -10.32
C GLY A 282 -3.57 -0.34 -9.40
N HIS A 283 -3.03 0.88 -9.38
CA HIS A 283 -3.56 2.00 -8.62
C HIS A 283 -5.00 2.32 -9.04
N ILE A 284 -5.23 2.46 -10.35
CA ILE A 284 -6.56 2.69 -10.90
C ILE A 284 -7.47 1.55 -10.46
N TYR A 285 -7.08 0.29 -10.66
CA TYR A 285 -7.90 -0.85 -10.29
C TYR A 285 -8.26 -0.92 -8.79
N VAL A 286 -7.30 -0.62 -7.90
CA VAL A 286 -7.50 -0.68 -6.43
C VAL A 286 -8.30 0.51 -5.92
N ASN A 287 -8.10 1.69 -6.51
CA ASN A 287 -8.75 2.94 -6.11
C ASN A 287 -9.93 3.34 -7.01
N THR A 288 -10.35 2.47 -7.93
CA THR A 288 -11.68 2.60 -8.53
C THR A 288 -12.65 2.48 -7.36
N GLU A 289 -13.23 3.61 -6.97
CA GLU A 289 -14.28 3.67 -5.97
C GLU A 289 -15.33 2.63 -6.35
N HIS A 290 -15.53 1.64 -5.48
CA HIS A 290 -16.73 0.83 -5.59
C HIS A 290 -17.86 1.73 -5.11
N GLU A 291 -18.71 2.14 -6.06
CA GLU A 291 -19.83 3.03 -5.80
C GLU A 291 -20.61 2.51 -4.59
N ILE A 292 -20.69 3.35 -3.54
CA ILE A 292 -21.65 3.15 -2.47
C ILE A 292 -23.01 3.30 -3.16
N ARG A 293 -23.74 2.19 -3.37
CA ARG A 293 -25.08 2.27 -3.95
C ARG A 293 -25.90 3.27 -3.13
N PRO A 294 -26.41 4.36 -3.74
CA PRO A 294 -27.10 5.40 -2.99
C PRO A 294 -28.29 4.79 -2.25
N SER A 295 -28.55 5.30 -1.05
CA SER A 295 -29.73 4.88 -0.30
C SER A 295 -31.00 5.41 -0.97
N THR A 296 -32.01 4.57 -1.10
CA THR A 296 -33.34 4.99 -1.56
C THR A 296 -34.15 5.49 -0.36
N GLU A 297 -34.65 6.72 -0.41
CA GLU A 297 -35.55 7.23 0.63
C GLU A 297 -36.89 6.48 0.56
N ILE A 298 -37.35 6.01 1.72
CA ILE A 298 -38.58 5.23 1.83
C ILE A 298 -39.63 5.95 2.67
N MET A 299 -40.89 5.62 2.37
CA MET A 299 -42.04 5.94 3.21
C MET A 299 -42.59 4.65 3.78
N LEU A 300 -42.94 4.65 5.07
CA LEU A 300 -43.61 3.52 5.70
C LEU A 300 -45.08 3.47 5.25
N ASP A 301 -45.67 2.28 5.24
CA ASP A 301 -47.09 2.05 4.97
C ASP A 301 -47.99 2.55 6.14
N ALA A 302 -49.30 2.36 5.99
CA ALA A 302 -50.29 2.79 6.99
C ALA A 302 -50.13 2.06 8.34
N GLU A 303 -49.54 0.87 8.33
CA GLU A 303 -49.24 0.03 9.48
C GLU A 303 -47.86 0.35 10.09
N GLY A 304 -47.11 1.29 9.51
CA GLY A 304 -45.78 1.69 9.99
C GLY A 304 -44.69 0.67 9.65
N ALA A 305 -44.83 -0.05 8.54
CA ALA A 305 -43.90 -1.05 8.05
C ALA A 305 -43.32 -0.69 6.67
N PHE A 306 -42.19 -1.32 6.36
CA PHE A 306 -41.56 -1.28 5.04
C PHE A 306 -41.25 -2.69 4.58
N THR A 307 -41.71 -3.03 3.38
CA THR A 307 -41.61 -4.37 2.80
C THR A 307 -40.79 -4.34 1.52
N VAL A 308 -39.85 -5.27 1.40
CA VAL A 308 -39.05 -5.51 0.20
C VAL A 308 -39.35 -6.90 -0.34
N ASN A 309 -39.58 -7.02 -1.65
CA ASN A 309 -39.76 -8.30 -2.30
C ASN A 309 -38.42 -9.03 -2.42
N LYS A 310 -38.39 -10.33 -2.14
CA LYS A 310 -37.16 -11.12 -2.21
C LYS A 310 -36.61 -11.21 -3.63
N GLU A 311 -37.49 -11.16 -4.64
CA GLU A 311 -37.11 -11.13 -6.06
C GLU A 311 -36.16 -9.96 -6.37
N ASP A 312 -36.36 -8.80 -5.72
CA ASP A 312 -35.51 -7.62 -5.90
C ASP A 312 -34.09 -7.82 -5.31
N LEU A 313 -33.96 -8.76 -4.36
CA LEU A 313 -32.71 -9.06 -3.66
C LEU A 313 -31.92 -10.22 -4.30
N GLU A 314 -32.47 -10.83 -5.36
CA GLU A 314 -31.86 -12.00 -6.01
C GLU A 314 -30.57 -11.67 -6.77
N ASP A 315 -30.31 -10.39 -7.05
CA ASP A 315 -29.05 -9.91 -7.64
C ASP A 315 -27.85 -10.12 -6.70
N GLY A 316 -28.08 -10.39 -5.42
CA GLY A 316 -27.02 -10.61 -4.45
C GLY A 316 -26.21 -9.34 -4.15
N HIS A 317 -26.80 -8.17 -4.25
CA HIS A 317 -26.13 -6.92 -3.89
C HIS A 317 -26.71 -6.28 -2.61
N ILE A 318 -26.04 -5.25 -2.10
CA ILE A 318 -26.58 -4.41 -1.02
C ILE A 318 -27.69 -3.54 -1.59
N HIS A 319 -28.90 -3.72 -1.08
CA HIS A 319 -30.05 -2.85 -1.35
C HIS A 319 -30.23 -1.90 -0.18
N ARG A 320 -29.86 -0.64 -0.40
CA ARG A 320 -29.76 0.37 0.66
C ARG A 320 -30.97 1.29 0.66
N PHE A 321 -31.50 1.50 1.85
CA PHE A 321 -32.66 2.35 2.11
C PHE A 321 -32.34 3.35 3.22
N ASN A 322 -33.02 4.49 3.19
CA ASN A 322 -32.99 5.44 4.28
C ASN A 322 -34.41 5.83 4.68
N TRP A 323 -34.62 6.05 5.97
CA TRP A 323 -35.88 6.54 6.51
C TRP A 323 -35.62 7.65 7.51
N LYS A 324 -36.27 8.79 7.30
CA LYS A 324 -36.18 9.95 8.20
C LYS A 324 -37.18 9.80 9.34
N THR A 325 -36.67 9.72 10.56
CA THR A 325 -37.51 9.61 11.76
C THR A 325 -38.31 10.91 11.99
N PRO A 326 -39.40 10.86 12.78
CA PRO A 326 -40.13 12.05 13.20
C PRO A 326 -39.25 13.11 13.90
N ASN A 327 -38.14 12.70 14.54
CA ASN A 327 -37.19 13.62 15.17
C ASN A 327 -36.12 14.16 14.20
N GLY A 328 -36.22 13.82 12.90
CA GLY A 328 -35.34 14.30 11.85
C GLY A 328 -34.03 13.52 11.71
N VAL A 329 -33.87 12.37 12.37
CA VAL A 329 -32.69 11.51 12.24
C VAL A 329 -32.81 10.66 10.98
N ASN A 330 -31.76 10.60 10.17
CA ASN A 330 -31.75 9.72 8.99
C ASN A 330 -31.22 8.34 9.38
N LEU A 331 -32.07 7.31 9.31
CA LEU A 331 -31.69 5.92 9.57
C LEU A 331 -31.39 5.23 8.25
N VAL A 332 -30.13 4.82 8.06
CA VAL A 332 -29.72 4.07 6.87
C VAL A 332 -29.62 2.59 7.23
N PHE A 333 -30.23 1.75 6.41
CA PHE A 333 -30.25 0.30 6.57
C PHE A 333 -30.30 -0.38 5.21
N TRP A 334 -30.01 -1.67 5.18
CA TRP A 334 -29.92 -2.39 3.92
C TRP A 334 -30.20 -3.88 4.05
N PHE A 335 -30.52 -4.44 2.89
CA PHE A 335 -30.84 -5.85 2.69
C PHE A 335 -29.80 -6.48 1.77
N ILE A 336 -29.44 -7.74 2.02
CA ILE A 336 -28.56 -8.50 1.15
C ILE A 336 -28.94 -9.98 1.16
N LYS A 337 -28.92 -10.64 0.00
CA LYS A 337 -29.04 -12.11 -0.07
C LYS A 337 -27.73 -12.77 0.34
N LYS A 338 -27.72 -13.55 1.42
CA LYS A 338 -26.51 -14.25 1.90
C LYS A 338 -26.32 -15.58 1.18
N ARG A 339 -27.42 -16.35 1.06
CA ARG A 339 -27.54 -17.64 0.35
C ARG A 339 -28.99 -17.82 -0.12
N GLU A 340 -29.30 -18.94 -0.77
CA GLU A 340 -30.68 -19.31 -1.09
C GLU A 340 -31.58 -19.19 0.14
N ASN A 341 -32.65 -18.39 0.02
CA ASN A 341 -33.62 -18.14 1.07
C ASN A 341 -33.05 -17.65 2.41
N ASN A 342 -31.89 -16.99 2.41
CA ASN A 342 -31.29 -16.45 3.63
C ASN A 342 -30.75 -15.05 3.39
N TYR A 343 -31.28 -14.07 4.12
CA TYR A 343 -31.01 -12.65 3.89
C TYR A 343 -30.43 -11.98 5.14
N GLY A 344 -29.60 -10.97 4.95
CA GLY A 344 -29.14 -10.07 5.99
C GLY A 344 -29.98 -8.79 5.94
N VAL A 345 -30.53 -8.37 7.08
CA VAL A 345 -31.31 -7.14 7.22
C VAL A 345 -30.76 -6.37 8.42
N VAL A 346 -30.08 -5.27 8.13
CA VAL A 346 -29.15 -4.64 9.08
C VAL A 346 -29.09 -3.13 8.88
N PHE A 347 -28.71 -2.40 9.92
CA PHE A 347 -28.37 -0.98 9.84
C PHE A 347 -26.99 -0.77 9.20
N ASP A 348 -26.79 0.40 8.58
CA ASP A 348 -25.54 0.78 7.93
C ASP A 348 -24.50 1.31 8.94
N GLY A 349 -24.15 0.48 9.92
CA GLY A 349 -23.16 0.78 10.96
C GLY A 349 -22.78 -0.43 11.80
N CYS A 350 -21.72 -0.31 12.61
CA CYS A 350 -21.33 -1.32 13.63
C CYS A 350 -21.08 -0.72 15.00
N GLU A 351 -21.08 -1.61 16.00
CA GLU A 351 -20.81 -1.28 17.41
C GLU A 351 -19.40 -0.69 17.63
N ILE A 352 -18.43 -0.97 16.76
CA ILE A 352 -17.05 -0.48 16.88
C ILE A 352 -16.86 0.89 16.21
N CYS A 353 -17.31 1.04 14.97
CA CYS A 353 -17.01 2.21 14.13
C CYS A 353 -18.13 3.25 14.09
N GLY A 354 -19.31 2.93 14.64
CA GLY A 354 -20.48 3.79 14.54
C GLY A 354 -21.16 3.69 13.17
N PRO A 355 -21.96 4.71 12.77
CA PRO A 355 -22.72 4.75 11.52
C PRO A 355 -21.83 5.13 10.32
N ALA A 356 -20.70 4.44 10.15
CA ALA A 356 -19.74 4.71 9.07
C ALA A 356 -20.19 4.16 7.71
N GLY A 357 -21.08 3.17 7.71
CA GLY A 357 -21.55 2.48 6.52
C GLY A 357 -20.61 1.38 5.99
N TYR A 358 -21.13 0.66 4.99
CA TYR A 358 -20.45 -0.43 4.30
C TYR A 358 -20.45 -0.22 2.78
N LEU A 359 -19.47 -0.81 2.10
CA LEU A 359 -19.43 -0.85 0.63
C LEU A 359 -19.26 -2.29 0.15
N GLU A 360 -19.67 -2.55 -1.08
CA GLU A 360 -19.40 -3.83 -1.75
C GLU A 360 -18.11 -3.74 -2.56
N LYS A 361 -17.24 -4.73 -2.43
CA LYS A 361 -16.04 -4.89 -3.25
C LYS A 361 -16.06 -6.28 -3.90
N GLY A 362 -16.66 -6.36 -5.08
CA GLY A 362 -17.02 -7.65 -5.67
C GLY A 362 -18.17 -8.29 -4.88
N GLU A 363 -17.98 -9.52 -4.39
CA GLU A 363 -18.97 -10.22 -3.53
C GLU A 363 -18.81 -9.90 -2.03
N ASP A 364 -17.71 -9.22 -1.67
CA ASP A 364 -17.34 -8.92 -0.29
C ASP A 364 -18.02 -7.64 0.21
N VAL A 365 -18.42 -7.63 1.48
CA VAL A 365 -18.93 -6.45 2.18
C VAL A 365 -17.84 -5.90 3.09
N ILE A 366 -17.50 -4.61 2.99
CA ILE A 366 -16.39 -3.99 3.71
C ILE A 366 -16.89 -2.78 4.50
N CYS A 367 -16.51 -2.70 5.78
CA CYS A 367 -16.75 -1.50 6.59
C CYS A 367 -15.90 -0.34 6.09
N ILE A 368 -16.52 0.81 5.82
CA ILE A 368 -15.84 1.98 5.25
C ILE A 368 -14.75 2.51 6.19
N GLU A 369 -14.99 2.50 7.50
CA GLU A 369 -14.05 3.06 8.49
C GLU A 369 -12.91 2.11 8.85
N CYS A 370 -13.22 0.86 9.25
CA CYS A 370 -12.20 -0.10 9.70
C CYS A 370 -11.55 -0.89 8.55
N ASN A 371 -12.07 -0.81 7.33
CA ASN A 371 -11.68 -1.57 6.15
C ASN A 371 -11.61 -3.10 6.40
N VAL A 372 -12.43 -3.58 7.35
CA VAL A 372 -12.54 -5.00 7.66
C VAL A 372 -13.57 -5.61 6.70
N MET A 373 -13.16 -6.67 6.01
CA MET A 373 -14.02 -7.51 5.19
C MET A 373 -14.92 -8.38 6.08
N MET A 374 -16.22 -8.32 5.84
CA MET A 374 -17.24 -9.10 6.52
C MET A 374 -17.41 -10.46 5.85
N ASN A 375 -17.61 -11.49 6.67
CA ASN A 375 -18.10 -12.75 6.15
C ASN A 375 -19.58 -12.58 5.80
N ARG A 376 -19.93 -12.69 4.52
CA ARG A 376 -21.30 -12.52 4.04
C ARG A 376 -22.34 -13.36 4.81
N ASN A 377 -21.96 -14.56 5.26
CA ASN A 377 -22.85 -15.46 6.00
C ASN A 377 -23.10 -15.02 7.44
N THR A 378 -22.25 -14.16 8.01
CA THR A 378 -22.42 -13.64 9.38
C THR A 378 -23.20 -12.34 9.40
N ILE A 379 -23.49 -11.72 8.26
CA ILE A 379 -24.32 -10.52 8.19
C ILE A 379 -25.71 -10.82 8.77
N GLY A 380 -26.14 -10.02 9.75
CA GLY A 380 -27.34 -10.28 10.56
C GLY A 380 -27.06 -10.90 11.95
N LEU A 381 -25.80 -11.26 12.25
CA LEU A 381 -25.36 -11.61 13.60
C LEU A 381 -24.81 -10.36 14.32
N LYS A 382 -24.84 -10.34 15.66
CA LYS A 382 -24.31 -9.21 16.44
C LYS A 382 -22.81 -9.33 16.70
N GLY A 383 -22.16 -8.19 16.92
CA GLY A 383 -20.80 -8.07 17.46
C GLY A 383 -19.72 -7.65 16.45
N GLY A 384 -18.72 -6.93 16.95
CA GLY A 384 -17.52 -6.55 16.19
C GLY A 384 -17.77 -5.46 15.13
N CYS A 385 -17.02 -5.51 14.02
CA CYS A 385 -17.28 -4.68 12.82
C CYS A 385 -18.44 -5.26 11.96
N ASN A 386 -19.23 -6.23 12.44
CA ASN A 386 -20.37 -6.76 11.69
C ASN A 386 -21.56 -5.76 11.74
N PRO A 387 -22.34 -5.61 10.64
CA PRO A 387 -23.47 -4.67 10.61
C PRO A 387 -24.52 -4.98 11.69
N ILE A 388 -25.07 -3.95 12.33
CA ILE A 388 -26.03 -4.11 13.43
C ILE A 388 -27.35 -4.68 12.88
N PRO A 389 -27.81 -5.86 13.33
CA PRO A 389 -29.05 -6.44 12.84
C PRO A 389 -30.28 -5.68 13.30
N ILE A 390 -31.23 -5.51 12.37
CA ILE A 390 -32.60 -5.07 12.68
C ILE A 390 -33.31 -6.24 13.37
N LYS A 391 -34.01 -5.94 14.47
CA LYS A 391 -34.75 -6.96 15.22
C LYS A 391 -36.12 -7.22 14.59
N ASN A 392 -36.70 -8.38 14.90
CA ASN A 392 -38.07 -8.75 14.56
C ASN A 392 -38.46 -8.58 13.08
N VAL A 393 -37.49 -8.81 12.17
CA VAL A 393 -37.75 -8.83 10.73
C VAL A 393 -38.75 -9.94 10.43
N ILE A 394 -39.84 -9.59 9.75
CA ILE A 394 -40.84 -10.55 9.30
C ILE A 394 -40.37 -11.13 7.98
N ASP A 395 -39.99 -12.41 8.00
CA ASP A 395 -39.47 -13.14 6.85
C ASP A 395 -40.55 -14.11 6.32
N THR A 396 -41.12 -13.77 5.17
CA THR A 396 -42.11 -14.62 4.46
C THR A 396 -41.47 -15.24 3.21
N PRO A 397 -42.07 -16.25 2.57
CA PRO A 397 -41.51 -16.81 1.34
C PRO A 397 -41.26 -15.79 0.23
N GLU A 398 -42.06 -14.71 0.17
CA GLU A 398 -42.03 -13.72 -0.91
C GLU A 398 -41.31 -12.43 -0.51
N SER A 399 -41.32 -12.05 0.77
CA SER A 399 -40.90 -10.71 1.19
C SER A 399 -40.23 -10.66 2.57
N LEU A 400 -39.47 -9.58 2.78
CA LEU A 400 -38.89 -9.20 4.07
C LEU A 400 -39.49 -7.87 4.52
N THR A 401 -39.99 -7.82 5.75
CA THR A 401 -40.64 -6.61 6.29
C THR A 401 -39.98 -6.15 7.59
N VAL A 402 -39.74 -4.85 7.69
CA VAL A 402 -39.22 -4.16 8.88
C VAL A 402 -40.25 -3.16 9.39
N ARG A 403 -40.37 -3.02 10.72
CA ARG A 403 -41.34 -2.10 11.35
C ARG A 403 -40.65 -0.86 11.89
N ALA A 404 -41.39 0.25 11.95
CA ALA A 404 -40.92 1.51 12.50
C ALA A 404 -40.29 1.35 13.90
N GLU A 405 -40.91 0.55 14.77
CA GLU A 405 -40.44 0.30 16.13
C GLU A 405 -39.04 -0.31 16.17
N ASP A 406 -38.74 -1.23 15.25
CA ASP A 406 -37.46 -1.92 15.16
C ASP A 406 -36.38 -1.00 14.57
N LEU A 407 -36.75 -0.06 13.69
CA LEU A 407 -35.87 0.98 13.17
C LEU A 407 -35.56 2.05 14.23
N LEU A 408 -36.59 2.58 14.89
CA LEU A 408 -36.49 3.61 15.93
C LEU A 408 -35.67 3.14 17.14
N PHE A 409 -35.62 1.84 17.43
CA PHE A 409 -34.79 1.28 18.48
C PHE A 409 -33.31 1.71 18.37
N GLN A 410 -32.82 1.90 17.15
CA GLN A 410 -31.42 2.26 16.88
C GLN A 410 -31.23 3.76 16.60
N GLU A 411 -32.27 4.58 16.70
CA GLU A 411 -32.20 6.03 16.47
C GLU A 411 -31.10 6.73 17.30
N PRO A 412 -30.90 6.45 18.61
CA PRO A 412 -29.84 7.08 19.39
C PRO A 412 -28.43 6.79 18.87
N PHE A 413 -28.21 5.67 18.17
CA PHE A 413 -26.91 5.33 17.59
C PHE A 413 -26.58 6.17 16.35
N PHE A 414 -27.61 6.63 15.63
CA PHE A 414 -27.47 7.49 14.44
C PHE A 414 -27.56 8.99 14.78
N GLN A 415 -27.90 9.36 16.01
CA GLN A 415 -27.89 10.75 16.47
C GLN A 415 -26.45 11.27 16.64
N GLY A 416 -26.03 12.25 15.81
CA GLY A 416 -24.78 13.00 16.01
C GLY A 416 -23.77 12.97 14.87
N ARG A 417 -24.00 12.23 13.78
CA ARG A 417 -23.26 12.40 12.51
C ARG A 417 -24.26 12.38 11.37
N GLY A 418 -24.43 13.52 10.70
CA GLY A 418 -25.09 13.54 9.40
C GLY A 418 -24.32 12.58 8.49
N VAL A 419 -24.99 11.52 8.04
CA VAL A 419 -24.49 10.68 6.95
C VAL A 419 -24.24 11.64 5.78
N GLN A 420 -23.01 11.67 5.27
CA GLN A 420 -22.69 12.44 4.07
C GLN A 420 -23.61 11.95 2.95
N GLU A 421 -24.40 12.88 2.40
CA GLU A 421 -25.20 12.66 1.18
C GLU A 421 -24.32 12.29 -0.01
#